data_AF-A0A811RQT7-F1
#
_entry.id   AF-A0A811RQT7-F1
#
_cell.length_a   1.000
_cell.length_b   1.000
_cell.length_c   1.000
_cell.angle_alpha   90.00
_cell.angle_beta   90.00
_cell.angle_gamma   90.00
#
_symmetry.space_group_name_H-M   'P 1'
#
loop_
_entity.id
_entity.type
_entity.pdbx_description
1 polymer ?
#
loop_
_entity_poly.entity_id
_entity_poly.type
_entity_poly.pdbx_seq_one_letter_code
_entity_poly.pdbx_strand_id
1 'polypeptide(L)'
;MEANVPQEEGALPRQGLGVDHESLQQPQSDQRRKGGWITFPFLGAAMMGLGVATSGVLSNLVVYLIKEYHVPSVDAAQISNIVAGCLSLAPVAGAVVADAFFGCYPIVAISMAFSVLSSVVFTLTASLRGLRPAPCHLSAGPCEPASAGQMAALYAGVFLMCVSAAGSRFNQATMGADQFDSAADRDVLFNWFFVFLYASSVLASTVIVYVQDTVSWTLGFGISAAASVVGLVALLLGTRYYRRSAVRGSPFTGLARVAVAAARKWKVNVPTSGELKFYHGQRRRGDGDDKAGNSDTDLAPSDSFR
;
A
#
# COMPACT_ATOMS: atom_id res chain seq x y z
N MET A 1 -78.48 13.19 -43.56
CA MET A 1 -77.38 14.15 -43.41
C MET A 1 -76.12 13.42 -43.88
N GLU A 2 -75.94 13.34 -45.20
CA GLU A 2 -75.12 14.29 -45.99
C GLU A 2 -73.64 14.05 -45.69
N ALA A 3 -72.97 13.20 -46.46
CA ALA A 3 -72.31 13.48 -47.76
C ALA A 3 -71.07 14.38 -47.61
N ASN A 4 -69.86 13.85 -47.85
CA ASN A 4 -69.11 14.09 -49.10
C ASN A 4 -67.72 13.38 -49.10
N VAL A 5 -67.30 12.95 -50.29
CA VAL A 5 -65.98 12.40 -50.69
C VAL A 5 -65.41 13.40 -51.72
N PRO A 6 -64.08 13.72 -51.80
CA PRO A 6 -63.11 13.00 -52.68
C PRO A 6 -61.69 12.87 -52.08
N GLN A 7 -60.99 11.73 -52.21
CA GLN A 7 -60.08 11.30 -53.30
C GLN A 7 -58.83 12.19 -53.48
N GLU A 8 -57.63 11.71 -53.08
CA GLU A 8 -56.41 11.75 -53.91
C GLU A 8 -55.27 10.87 -53.36
N GLU A 9 -54.39 10.51 -54.28
CA GLU A 9 -53.31 9.51 -54.24
C GLU A 9 -52.09 9.88 -53.38
N GLY A 10 -51.29 8.85 -53.05
CA GLY A 10 -49.83 8.97 -53.22
C GLY A 10 -48.95 8.85 -51.97
N ALA A 11 -47.96 7.95 -52.12
CA ALA A 11 -46.66 7.90 -51.45
C ALA A 11 -46.53 7.17 -50.09
N LEU A 12 -45.86 6.01 -50.15
CA LEU A 12 -45.10 5.43 -49.02
C LEU A 12 -44.16 6.47 -48.39
N PRO A 13 -43.94 6.39 -47.07
CA PRO A 13 -42.66 6.78 -46.50
C PRO A 13 -41.93 5.58 -45.88
N ARG A 14 -40.81 5.25 -46.54
CA ARG A 14 -39.50 4.90 -45.97
C ARG A 14 -39.47 4.18 -44.62
N GLN A 15 -39.02 2.92 -44.67
CA GLN A 15 -38.26 2.25 -43.61
C GLN A 15 -37.23 3.21 -43.01
N GLY A 16 -37.52 3.75 -41.84
CA GLY A 16 -36.50 4.22 -40.93
C GLY A 16 -35.90 2.99 -40.25
N LEU A 17 -34.68 2.63 -40.63
CA LEU A 17 -33.79 1.84 -39.76
C LEU A 17 -33.51 2.72 -38.52
N GLY A 18 -34.42 2.67 -37.55
CA GLY A 18 -34.11 2.95 -36.17
C GLY A 18 -33.14 1.86 -35.73
N VAL A 19 -31.86 2.19 -35.69
CA VAL A 19 -30.89 1.37 -34.96
C VAL A 19 -31.21 1.63 -33.50
N ASP A 20 -32.09 0.80 -32.95
CA ASP A 20 -32.39 0.78 -31.53
C ASP A 20 -31.08 0.49 -30.81
N HIS A 21 -30.49 1.53 -30.20
CA HIS A 21 -29.33 1.42 -29.34
C HIS A 21 -29.70 0.81 -27.97
N GLU A 22 -30.66 -0.11 -27.96
CA GLU A 22 -30.88 -1.02 -26.84
C GLU A 22 -29.81 -2.10 -26.88
N SER A 23 -29.16 -2.27 -25.72
CA SER A 23 -28.48 -3.51 -25.36
C SER A 23 -27.08 -3.76 -25.97
N LEU A 24 -26.16 -2.81 -25.80
CA LEU A 24 -24.78 -3.20 -25.46
C LEU A 24 -24.68 -3.49 -23.96
N GLN A 25 -25.56 -4.36 -23.48
CA GLN A 25 -25.32 -5.10 -22.26
C GLN A 25 -24.20 -6.08 -22.63
N GLN A 26 -22.96 -5.64 -22.41
CA GLN A 26 -21.82 -6.53 -22.34
C GLN A 26 -22.24 -7.78 -21.57
N PRO A 27 -21.95 -8.99 -22.06
CA PRO A 27 -22.36 -10.20 -21.37
C PRO A 27 -21.79 -10.09 -19.95
N GLN A 28 -22.69 -9.97 -18.97
CA GLN A 28 -22.39 -10.19 -17.57
C GLN A 28 -21.97 -11.65 -17.49
N SER A 29 -20.72 -11.94 -17.85
CA SER A 29 -20.05 -13.14 -17.38
C SER A 29 -20.26 -13.16 -15.87
N ASP A 30 -20.63 -14.31 -15.32
CA ASP A 30 -20.70 -14.60 -13.88
C ASP A 30 -19.35 -14.30 -13.18
N GLN A 31 -18.93 -13.05 -13.15
CA GLN A 31 -17.86 -12.56 -12.31
C GLN A 31 -18.46 -12.48 -10.93
N ARG A 32 -18.34 -13.60 -10.21
CA ARG A 32 -18.45 -13.70 -8.75
C ARG A 32 -18.10 -12.33 -8.14
N ARG A 33 -19.10 -11.60 -7.62
CA ARG A 33 -18.91 -10.21 -7.14
C ARG A 33 -17.70 -10.17 -6.19
N LYS A 34 -16.61 -9.54 -6.63
CA LYS A 34 -15.38 -9.35 -5.82
C LYS A 34 -15.48 -8.03 -5.05
N GLY A 35 -14.92 -8.00 -3.85
CA GLY A 35 -14.98 -6.87 -2.92
C GLY A 35 -16.20 -6.92 -1.99
N GLY A 36 -16.42 -5.82 -1.27
CA GLY A 36 -17.48 -5.67 -0.28
C GLY A 36 -17.15 -6.25 1.08
N TRP A 37 -18.15 -6.26 1.97
CA TRP A 37 -18.01 -6.62 3.38
C TRP A 37 -17.52 -8.04 3.65
N ILE A 38 -17.60 -8.96 2.68
CA ILE A 38 -17.02 -10.31 2.80
C ILE A 38 -15.48 -10.28 2.97
N THR A 39 -14.84 -9.21 2.52
CA THR A 39 -13.38 -9.02 2.63
C THR A 39 -12.95 -8.48 3.99
N PHE A 40 -13.87 -7.86 4.73
CA PHE A 40 -13.62 -7.19 6.01
C PHE A 40 -12.95 -8.06 7.08
N PRO A 41 -13.41 -9.29 7.40
CA PRO A 41 -12.77 -10.09 8.44
C PRO A 41 -11.34 -10.49 8.08
N PHE A 42 -11.07 -10.78 6.80
CA PHE A 42 -9.73 -11.12 6.33
C PHE A 42 -8.78 -9.92 6.43
N LEU A 43 -9.25 -8.72 6.03
CA LEU A 43 -8.51 -7.47 6.15
C LEU A 43 -8.27 -7.11 7.63
N GLY A 44 -9.27 -7.23 8.48
CA GLY A 44 -9.18 -6.97 9.92
C GLY A 44 -8.13 -7.85 10.59
N ALA A 45 -8.19 -9.17 10.35
CA ALA A 45 -7.19 -10.10 10.88
C ALA A 45 -5.78 -9.82 10.35
N ALA A 46 -5.64 -9.48 9.07
CA ALA A 46 -4.37 -9.12 8.47
C ALA A 46 -3.76 -7.85 9.10
N MET A 47 -4.58 -6.80 9.26
CA MET A 47 -4.18 -5.53 9.89
C MET A 47 -3.80 -5.72 11.35
N MET A 48 -4.62 -6.45 12.11
CA MET A 48 -4.34 -6.72 13.52
C MET A 48 -3.08 -7.57 13.68
N GLY A 49 -2.93 -8.66 12.92
CA GLY A 49 -1.78 -9.55 13.01
C GLY A 49 -0.47 -8.84 12.70
N LEU A 50 -0.43 -8.06 11.61
CA LEU A 50 0.74 -7.25 11.27
C LEU A 50 1.03 -6.16 12.31
N GLY A 51 -0.02 -5.47 12.77
CA GLY A 51 0.07 -4.40 13.75
C GLY A 51 0.64 -4.90 15.08
N VAL A 52 0.12 -6.01 15.60
CA VAL A 52 0.58 -6.60 16.87
C VAL A 52 2.02 -7.05 16.74
N ALA A 53 2.40 -7.70 15.63
CA ALA A 53 3.77 -8.17 15.44
C ALA A 53 4.78 -7.02 15.38
N THR A 54 4.48 -5.99 14.58
CA THR A 54 5.38 -4.85 14.39
C THR A 54 5.48 -4.00 15.66
N SER A 55 4.34 -3.66 16.27
CA SER A 55 4.29 -2.88 17.51
C SER A 55 4.86 -3.67 18.69
N GLY A 56 4.67 -5.00 18.75
CA GLY A 56 5.20 -5.85 19.82
C GLY A 56 6.72 -5.88 19.86
N VAL A 57 7.38 -5.81 18.70
CA VAL A 57 8.84 -5.62 18.63
C VAL A 57 9.21 -4.18 18.97
N LEU A 58 8.58 -3.20 18.31
CA LEU A 58 8.98 -1.80 18.41
C LEU A 58 8.80 -1.22 19.83
N SER A 59 7.69 -1.55 20.50
CA SER A 59 7.36 -0.99 21.82
C SER A 59 8.36 -1.35 22.90
N ASN A 60 9.07 -2.48 22.78
CA ASN A 60 10.04 -2.93 23.78
C ASN A 60 11.47 -3.08 23.27
N LEU A 61 11.77 -2.57 22.07
CA LEU A 61 13.07 -2.74 21.42
C LEU A 61 14.22 -2.17 22.25
N VAL A 62 14.03 -0.98 22.84
CA VAL A 62 15.06 -0.33 23.68
C VAL A 62 15.39 -1.20 24.89
N VAL A 63 14.37 -1.73 25.56
CA VAL A 63 14.55 -2.58 26.74
C VAL A 63 15.21 -3.90 26.35
N TYR A 64 14.86 -4.48 25.20
CA TYR A 64 15.49 -5.69 24.67
C TYR A 64 16.98 -5.47 24.40
N LEU A 65 17.34 -4.34 23.76
CA LEU A 65 18.73 -3.97 23.49
C LEU A 65 19.55 -3.81 24.79
N ILE A 66 18.96 -3.18 25.81
CA ILE A 66 19.64 -2.94 27.09
C ILE A 66 19.77 -4.23 27.90
N LYS A 67 18.67 -4.98 28.08
CA LYS A 67 18.62 -6.14 28.98
C LYS A 67 19.27 -7.39 28.39
N GLU A 68 19.05 -7.66 27.10
CA GLU A 68 19.49 -8.93 26.47
C GLU A 68 20.76 -8.77 25.64
N TYR A 69 20.98 -7.58 25.06
CA TYR A 69 22.18 -7.31 24.24
C TYR A 69 23.25 -6.45 24.94
N HIS A 70 22.98 -6.03 26.19
CA HIS A 70 23.87 -5.19 27.00
C HIS A 70 24.32 -3.90 26.29
N VAL A 71 23.47 -3.34 25.41
CA VAL A 71 23.75 -2.09 24.70
C VAL A 71 23.55 -0.91 25.67
N PRO A 72 24.47 0.08 25.68
CA PRO A 72 24.29 1.29 26.47
C PRO A 72 22.95 1.99 26.16
N SER A 73 22.28 2.54 27.17
CA SER A 73 20.92 3.09 27.02
C SER A 73 20.82 4.22 25.99
N VAL A 74 21.87 5.03 25.84
CA VAL A 74 21.93 6.12 24.84
C VAL A 74 21.94 5.54 23.42
N ASP A 75 22.80 4.55 23.18
CA ASP A 75 22.91 3.89 21.88
C ASP A 75 21.63 3.12 21.54
N ALA A 76 21.04 2.44 22.52
CA ALA A 76 19.77 1.72 22.34
C ALA A 76 18.62 2.67 21.94
N ALA A 77 18.54 3.85 22.56
CA ALA A 77 17.56 4.87 22.19
C ALA A 77 17.81 5.42 20.78
N GLN A 78 19.07 5.65 20.40
CA GLN A 78 19.43 6.09 19.06
C GLN A 78 19.06 5.05 17.99
N ILE A 79 19.37 3.78 18.23
CA ILE A 79 18.96 2.67 17.34
C ILE A 79 17.44 2.67 17.18
N SER A 80 16.69 2.73 18.29
CA SER A 80 15.23 2.73 18.25
C SER A 80 14.66 3.93 17.48
N ASN A 81 15.26 5.12 17.62
CA ASN A 81 14.84 6.31 16.88
C ASN A 81 15.08 6.17 15.37
N ILE A 82 16.22 5.60 14.97
CA ILE A 82 16.51 5.30 13.56
C ILE A 82 15.48 4.32 13.01
N VAL A 83 15.19 3.25 13.75
CA VAL A 83 14.17 2.25 13.37
C VAL A 83 12.80 2.91 13.22
N ALA A 84 12.36 3.72 14.19
CA ALA A 84 11.09 4.44 14.13
C ALA A 84 11.01 5.39 12.91
N GLY A 85 12.12 6.06 12.57
CA GLY A 85 12.24 6.87 11.37
C GLY A 85 12.07 6.03 10.10
N CYS A 86 12.76 4.89 10.00
CA CYS A 86 12.62 3.97 8.87
C CYS A 86 11.19 3.44 8.72
N LEU A 87 10.55 3.04 9.82
CA LEU A 87 9.16 2.55 9.81
C LEU A 87 8.14 3.62 9.42
N SER A 88 8.48 4.90 9.58
CA SER A 88 7.63 6.02 9.17
C SER A 88 7.78 6.35 7.68
N LEU A 89 8.99 6.20 7.13
CA LEU A 89 9.30 6.48 5.72
C LEU A 89 8.99 5.30 4.79
N ALA A 90 9.19 4.06 5.24
CA ALA A 90 9.02 2.87 4.43
C ALA A 90 7.62 2.76 3.78
N PRO A 91 6.49 3.03 4.49
CA PRO A 91 5.16 2.98 3.89
C PRO A 91 5.01 3.90 2.67
N VAL A 92 5.65 5.08 2.69
CA VAL A 92 5.64 6.02 1.55
C VAL A 92 6.32 5.37 0.34
N ALA A 93 7.51 4.80 0.54
CA ALA A 93 8.24 4.13 -0.54
C ALA A 93 7.44 2.95 -1.11
N GLY A 94 6.83 2.14 -0.26
CA GLY A 94 6.01 1.03 -0.71
C GLY A 94 4.73 1.47 -1.44
N ALA A 95 4.13 2.59 -1.05
CA ALA A 95 2.98 3.16 -1.77
C ALA A 95 3.37 3.61 -3.18
N VAL A 96 4.53 4.27 -3.34
CA VAL A 96 5.05 4.65 -4.66
C VAL A 96 5.27 3.43 -5.55
N VAL A 97 5.85 2.35 -5.01
CA VAL A 97 6.09 1.11 -5.77
C VAL A 97 4.79 0.41 -6.15
N ALA A 98 3.81 0.38 -5.24
CA ALA A 98 2.48 -0.19 -5.50
C ALA A 98 1.76 0.58 -6.61
N ASP A 99 1.73 1.90 -6.53
CA ASP A 99 1.04 2.76 -7.49
C ASP A 99 1.73 2.78 -8.86
N ALA A 100 3.05 2.55 -8.93
CA ALA A 100 3.81 2.59 -10.18
C ALA A 100 3.80 1.26 -10.95
N PHE A 101 3.84 0.11 -10.27
CA PHE A 101 4.17 -1.16 -10.94
C PHE A 101 3.21 -2.32 -10.63
N PHE A 102 2.91 -2.58 -9.35
CA PHE A 102 2.35 -3.89 -8.96
C PHE A 102 0.91 -3.83 -8.42
N GLY A 103 0.43 -2.66 -8.01
CA GLY A 103 -0.80 -2.50 -7.23
C GLY A 103 -0.63 -2.85 -5.75
N CYS A 104 -1.64 -2.57 -4.93
CA CYS A 104 -1.54 -2.68 -3.48
C CYS A 104 -1.44 -4.14 -2.98
N TYR A 105 -2.27 -5.05 -3.50
CA TYR A 105 -2.36 -6.43 -3.02
C TYR A 105 -1.00 -7.19 -2.97
N PRO A 106 -0.22 -7.29 -4.06
CA PRO A 106 1.05 -8.02 -4.02
C PRO A 106 2.07 -7.37 -3.06
N ILE A 107 2.09 -6.03 -2.99
CA ILE A 107 2.98 -5.30 -2.09
C ILE A 107 2.62 -5.56 -0.62
N VAL A 108 1.32 -5.57 -0.28
CA VAL A 108 0.84 -5.96 1.05
C VAL A 108 1.20 -7.42 1.38
N ALA A 109 0.97 -8.35 0.46
CA ALA A 109 1.24 -9.76 0.67
C ALA A 109 2.74 -10.04 0.91
N ILE A 110 3.61 -9.42 0.11
CA ILE A 110 5.07 -9.51 0.27
C ILE A 110 5.49 -8.90 1.61
N SER A 111 4.96 -7.72 1.96
CA SER A 111 5.20 -7.05 3.24
C SER A 111 4.85 -7.95 4.43
N MET A 112 3.70 -8.62 4.41
CA MET A 112 3.31 -9.54 5.48
C MET A 112 4.21 -10.78 5.55
N ALA A 113 4.71 -11.29 4.42
CA ALA A 113 5.72 -12.35 4.43
C ALA A 113 7.03 -11.90 5.08
N PHE A 114 7.48 -10.68 4.81
CA PHE A 114 8.64 -10.08 5.49
C PHE A 114 8.38 -9.85 6.99
N SER A 115 7.13 -9.55 7.39
CA SER A 115 6.76 -9.45 8.81
C SER A 115 6.92 -10.78 9.54
N VAL A 116 6.47 -11.88 8.92
CA VAL A 116 6.64 -13.22 9.48
C VAL A 116 8.12 -13.54 9.61
N LEU A 117 8.91 -13.31 8.56
CA LEU A 117 10.35 -13.58 8.59
C LEU A 117 11.07 -12.74 9.66
N SER A 118 10.73 -11.45 9.78
CA SER A 118 11.25 -10.58 10.83
C SER A 118 10.92 -11.12 12.22
N SER A 119 9.66 -11.46 12.48
CA SER A 119 9.21 -11.98 13.77
C SER A 119 9.86 -13.32 14.13
N VAL A 120 10.08 -14.18 13.13
CA VAL A 120 10.82 -15.44 13.30
C VAL A 120 12.28 -15.14 13.68
N VAL A 121 12.95 -14.19 13.01
CA VAL A 121 14.31 -13.80 13.36
C VAL A 121 14.39 -13.26 14.79
N PHE A 122 13.47 -12.39 15.22
CA PHE A 122 13.42 -11.92 16.61
C PHE A 122 13.17 -13.05 17.62
N THR A 123 12.33 -14.02 17.26
CA THR A 123 12.11 -15.21 18.10
C THR A 123 13.37 -16.08 18.19
N LEU A 124 14.09 -16.23 17.08
CA LEU A 124 15.36 -16.95 17.04
C LEU A 124 16.44 -16.25 17.86
N THR A 125 16.54 -14.92 17.81
CA THR A 125 17.52 -14.17 18.63
C THR A 125 17.26 -14.32 20.12
N ALA A 126 15.99 -14.37 20.54
CA ALA A 126 15.64 -14.60 21.94
C ALA A 126 15.79 -16.07 22.39
N SER A 127 15.56 -17.03 21.49
CA SER A 127 15.54 -18.47 21.84
C SER A 127 16.93 -19.11 21.79
N LEU A 128 17.78 -18.73 20.82
CA LEU A 128 19.08 -19.35 20.60
C LEU A 128 20.17 -18.65 21.39
N ARG A 129 20.82 -19.40 22.30
CA ARG A 129 21.96 -18.91 23.09
C ARG A 129 23.16 -18.47 22.24
N GLY A 130 23.27 -18.92 20.99
CA GLY A 130 24.32 -18.45 20.07
C GLY A 130 24.04 -17.08 19.45
N LEU A 131 22.78 -16.63 19.44
CA LEU A 131 22.35 -15.37 18.81
C LEU A 131 22.16 -14.21 19.81
N ARG A 132 22.41 -14.46 21.10
CA ARG A 132 22.41 -13.44 22.16
C ARG A 132 23.58 -13.65 23.13
N PRO A 133 24.06 -12.58 23.78
CA PRO A 133 25.05 -12.65 24.85
C PRO A 133 24.67 -13.63 25.96
N ALA A 134 25.67 -14.09 26.72
CA ALA A 134 25.42 -14.88 27.92
C ALA A 134 24.68 -14.02 28.97
N PRO A 135 23.74 -14.59 29.75
CA PRO A 135 23.03 -13.85 30.78
C PRO A 135 24.01 -13.25 31.78
N CYS A 136 23.91 -11.96 32.01
CA CYS A 136 24.75 -11.25 32.96
C CYS A 136 23.92 -10.73 34.14
N HIS A 137 24.42 -10.95 35.36
CA HIS A 137 23.91 -10.30 36.55
C HIS A 137 24.87 -9.17 36.92
N LEU A 138 24.37 -7.93 37.05
CA LEU A 138 25.19 -6.75 37.39
C LEU A 138 25.98 -6.93 38.71
N SER A 139 25.54 -7.84 39.59
CA SER A 139 26.23 -8.18 40.83
C SER A 139 27.52 -8.99 40.65
N ALA A 140 27.78 -9.55 39.46
CA ALA A 140 28.89 -10.46 39.18
C ALA A 140 30.03 -9.83 38.34
N GLY A 141 29.88 -8.59 37.88
CA GLY A 141 30.90 -7.86 37.08
C GLY A 141 30.31 -7.12 35.87
N PRO A 142 31.14 -6.40 35.10
CA PRO A 142 30.71 -5.75 33.86
C PRO A 142 30.33 -6.80 32.81
N CYS A 143 29.15 -6.64 32.23
CA CYS A 143 28.60 -7.58 31.24
C CYS A 143 29.37 -7.50 29.92
N GLU A 144 29.65 -8.65 29.32
CA GLU A 144 30.27 -8.71 28.01
C GLU A 144 29.28 -8.18 26.94
N PRO A 145 29.71 -7.25 26.08
CA PRO A 145 28.86 -6.72 25.02
C PRO A 145 28.56 -7.78 23.96
N ALA A 146 27.48 -7.60 23.22
CA ALA A 146 27.12 -8.51 22.15
C ALA A 146 28.18 -8.59 21.05
N SER A 147 28.48 -9.82 20.62
CA SER A 147 29.38 -10.04 19.50
C SER A 147 28.80 -9.50 18.19
N ALA A 148 29.67 -9.20 17.23
CA ALA A 148 29.26 -8.66 15.92
C ALA A 148 28.25 -9.57 15.21
N GLY A 149 28.38 -10.89 15.32
CA GLY A 149 27.43 -11.85 14.72
C GLY A 149 26.04 -11.81 15.35
N GLN A 150 25.97 -11.64 16.68
CA GLN A 150 24.70 -11.53 17.42
C GLN A 150 23.98 -10.22 17.06
N MET A 151 24.72 -9.12 17.01
CA MET A 151 24.18 -7.82 16.57
C MET A 151 23.75 -7.86 15.10
N ALA A 152 24.49 -8.53 14.22
CA ALA A 152 24.13 -8.68 12.82
C ALA A 152 22.81 -9.45 12.66
N ALA A 153 22.58 -10.52 13.43
CA ALA A 153 21.32 -11.25 13.42
C ALA A 153 20.14 -10.38 13.89
N LEU A 154 20.34 -9.58 14.94
CA LEU A 154 19.34 -8.63 15.42
C LEU A 154 19.01 -7.57 14.36
N TYR A 155 20.02 -6.96 13.75
CA TYR A 155 19.83 -5.96 12.70
C TYR A 155 19.23 -6.53 11.42
N ALA A 156 19.47 -7.81 11.11
CA ALA A 156 18.75 -8.49 10.03
C ALA A 156 17.24 -8.54 10.33
N GLY A 157 16.85 -8.88 11.57
CA GLY A 157 15.45 -8.86 12.01
C GLY A 157 14.81 -7.46 11.88
N VAL A 158 15.54 -6.43 12.32
CA VAL A 158 15.13 -5.01 12.20
C VAL A 158 14.99 -4.60 10.72
N PHE A 159 15.94 -4.95 9.87
CA PHE A 159 15.90 -4.65 8.45
C PHE A 159 14.66 -5.27 7.79
N LEU A 160 14.39 -6.55 8.06
CA LEU A 160 13.19 -7.24 7.58
C LEU A 160 11.90 -6.58 8.09
N MET A 161 11.90 -6.08 9.32
CA MET A 161 10.78 -5.31 9.87
C MET A 161 10.55 -4.00 9.09
N CYS A 162 11.62 -3.29 8.75
CA CYS A 162 11.55 -2.07 7.94
C CYS A 162 11.04 -2.34 6.52
N VAL A 163 11.49 -3.43 5.88
CA VAL A 163 10.97 -3.87 4.57
C VAL A 163 9.50 -4.25 4.67
N SER A 164 9.11 -4.98 5.72
CA SER A 164 7.71 -5.27 6.03
C SER A 164 6.87 -3.99 6.16
N ALA A 165 7.39 -2.95 6.81
CA ALA A 165 6.64 -1.70 6.95
C ALA A 165 6.32 -1.02 5.60
N ALA A 166 7.07 -1.28 4.54
CA ALA A 166 6.84 -0.64 3.24
C ALA A 166 5.47 -0.94 2.63
N GLY A 167 5.02 -2.20 2.69
CA GLY A 167 3.68 -2.59 2.21
C GLY A 167 2.57 -2.43 3.24
N SER A 168 2.87 -1.81 4.39
CA SER A 168 1.89 -1.59 5.45
C SER A 168 1.17 -0.24 5.30
N ARG A 169 0.30 0.09 6.27
CA ARG A 169 -0.44 1.37 6.42
C ARG A 169 -1.12 1.87 5.14
N PHE A 170 -0.43 2.64 4.29
CA PHE A 170 -1.01 3.25 3.09
C PHE A 170 -1.50 2.20 2.10
N ASN A 171 -0.69 1.18 1.80
CA ASN A 171 -1.08 0.13 0.86
C ASN A 171 -2.25 -0.72 1.39
N GLN A 172 -2.33 -0.94 2.71
CA GLN A 172 -3.46 -1.66 3.32
C GLN A 172 -4.73 -0.83 3.37
N ALA A 173 -4.63 0.46 3.69
CA ALA A 173 -5.75 1.38 3.66
C ALA A 173 -6.31 1.50 2.24
N THR A 174 -5.46 1.70 1.23
CA THR A 174 -5.86 1.76 -0.17
C THR A 174 -6.46 0.43 -0.63
N MET A 175 -5.81 -0.70 -0.34
CA MET A 175 -6.34 -2.03 -0.68
C MET A 175 -7.71 -2.29 -0.05
N GLY A 176 -7.92 -1.86 1.19
CA GLY A 176 -9.20 -1.95 1.87
C GLY A 176 -10.25 -1.07 1.19
N ALA A 177 -9.94 0.20 0.96
CA ALA A 177 -10.87 1.15 0.33
C ALA A 177 -11.29 0.70 -1.08
N ASP A 178 -10.36 0.08 -1.82
CA ASP A 178 -10.59 -0.51 -3.14
C ASP A 178 -11.62 -1.65 -3.15
N GLN A 179 -11.99 -2.20 -1.99
CA GLN A 179 -13.02 -3.22 -1.90
C GLN A 179 -14.45 -2.67 -2.05
N PHE A 180 -14.64 -1.35 -1.90
CA PHE A 180 -15.96 -0.73 -1.85
C PHE A 180 -16.12 0.36 -2.92
N ASP A 181 -17.31 0.42 -3.53
CA ASP A 181 -17.67 1.46 -4.52
C ASP A 181 -18.26 2.71 -3.86
N SER A 182 -19.09 2.51 -2.82
CA SER A 182 -19.75 3.56 -2.07
C SER A 182 -18.78 4.33 -1.18
N ALA A 183 -18.88 5.66 -1.17
CA ALA A 183 -18.11 6.51 -0.27
C ALA A 183 -18.43 6.22 1.21
N ALA A 184 -19.71 6.02 1.54
CA ALA A 184 -20.13 5.72 2.91
C ALA A 184 -19.50 4.42 3.44
N ASP A 185 -19.42 3.37 2.62
CA ASP A 185 -18.78 2.12 3.03
C ASP A 185 -17.26 2.29 3.22
N ARG A 186 -16.61 3.11 2.37
CA ARG A 186 -15.19 3.45 2.52
C ARG A 186 -14.91 4.21 3.82
N ASP A 187 -15.78 5.13 4.21
CA ASP A 187 -15.65 5.90 5.46
C ASP A 187 -15.76 4.98 6.69
N VAL A 188 -16.73 4.04 6.67
CA VAL A 188 -16.88 3.05 7.75
C VAL A 188 -15.66 2.14 7.82
N LEU A 189 -15.14 1.69 6.67
CA LEU A 189 -13.90 0.90 6.64
C LEU A 189 -12.71 1.69 7.19
N PHE A 190 -12.59 2.97 6.84
CA PHE A 190 -11.50 3.82 7.31
C PHE A 190 -11.53 4.03 8.83
N ASN A 191 -12.73 4.15 9.41
CA ASN A 191 -12.89 4.13 10.87
C ASN A 191 -12.40 2.82 11.47
N TRP A 192 -12.81 1.68 10.92
CA TRP A 192 -12.35 0.36 11.39
C TRP A 192 -10.85 0.15 11.19
N PHE A 193 -10.25 0.68 10.12
CA PHE A 193 -8.81 0.66 9.90
C PHE A 193 -8.06 1.29 11.10
N PHE A 194 -8.51 2.46 11.57
CA PHE A 194 -7.91 3.07 12.76
C PHE A 194 -8.19 2.29 14.04
N VAL A 195 -9.38 1.71 14.20
CA VAL A 195 -9.68 0.83 15.33
C VAL A 195 -8.68 -0.32 15.38
N PHE A 196 -8.43 -1.01 14.27
CA PHE A 196 -7.45 -2.10 14.23
C PHE A 196 -6.00 -1.62 14.44
N LEU A 197 -5.63 -0.46 13.89
CA LEU A 197 -4.31 0.13 14.05
C LEU A 197 -4.01 0.46 15.53
N TYR A 198 -4.94 1.11 16.21
CA TYR A 198 -4.76 1.48 17.61
C TYR A 198 -4.96 0.29 18.56
N ALA A 199 -5.93 -0.59 18.29
CA ALA A 199 -6.14 -1.79 19.10
C ALA A 199 -4.91 -2.71 19.09
N SER A 200 -4.30 -2.92 17.92
CA SER A 200 -3.06 -3.71 17.81
C SER A 200 -1.89 -3.06 18.55
N SER A 201 -1.78 -1.74 18.51
CA SER A 201 -0.74 -0.98 19.23
C SER A 201 -0.93 -1.09 20.75
N VAL A 202 -2.16 -0.90 21.25
CA VAL A 202 -2.48 -1.06 22.67
C VAL A 202 -2.21 -2.49 23.13
N LEU A 203 -2.65 -3.50 22.37
CA LEU A 203 -2.43 -4.91 22.71
C LEU A 203 -0.93 -5.24 22.76
N ALA A 204 -0.15 -4.72 21.82
CA ALA A 204 1.30 -4.87 21.80
C ALA A 204 1.96 -4.20 23.03
N SER A 205 1.69 -2.92 23.26
CA SER A 205 2.33 -2.16 24.35
C SER A 205 1.90 -2.60 25.75
N THR A 206 0.83 -3.38 25.89
CA THR A 206 0.35 -3.90 27.18
C THR A 206 0.64 -5.39 27.32
N VAL A 207 -0.07 -6.24 26.59
CA VAL A 207 -0.01 -7.70 26.74
C VAL A 207 1.32 -8.26 26.26
N ILE A 208 1.79 -7.85 25.08
CA ILE A 208 3.05 -8.39 24.53
C ILE A 208 4.24 -7.92 25.37
N VAL A 209 4.30 -6.62 25.71
CA VAL A 209 5.35 -6.07 26.59
C VAL A 209 5.35 -6.78 27.95
N TYR A 210 4.17 -7.00 28.55
CA TYR A 210 4.06 -7.73 29.80
C TYR A 210 4.66 -9.15 29.69
N VAL A 211 4.32 -9.89 28.63
CA VAL A 211 4.87 -11.24 28.41
C VAL A 211 6.38 -11.20 28.19
N GLN A 212 6.89 -10.22 27.43
CA GLN A 212 8.32 -10.05 27.15
C GLN A 212 9.11 -9.77 28.42
N ASP A 213 8.66 -8.83 29.25
CA ASP A 213 9.40 -8.38 30.43
C ASP A 213 9.26 -9.31 31.64
N THR A 214 8.11 -9.98 31.81
CA THR A 214 7.82 -10.76 33.04
C THR A 214 7.91 -12.26 32.84
N VAL A 215 7.54 -12.78 31.66
CA VAL A 215 7.49 -14.23 31.41
C VAL A 215 8.71 -14.68 30.64
N SER A 216 8.86 -14.24 29.39
CA SER A 216 10.08 -14.44 28.60
C SER A 216 10.01 -13.68 27.27
N TRP A 217 11.18 -13.21 26.81
CA TRP A 217 11.36 -12.66 25.46
C TRP A 217 10.98 -13.64 24.36
N THR A 218 11.35 -14.92 24.53
CA THR A 218 11.04 -15.96 23.53
C THR A 218 9.55 -16.14 23.33
N LEU A 219 8.75 -16.21 24.40
CA LEU A 219 7.30 -16.32 24.28
C LEU A 219 6.69 -15.03 23.72
N GLY A 220 7.16 -13.85 24.15
CA GLY A 220 6.65 -12.57 23.65
C GLY A 220 6.83 -12.39 22.14
N PHE A 221 8.03 -12.69 21.62
CA PHE A 221 8.27 -12.68 20.17
C PHE A 221 7.59 -13.85 19.46
N GLY A 222 7.47 -15.02 20.09
CA GLY A 222 6.75 -16.16 19.53
C GLY A 222 5.26 -15.88 19.33
N ILE A 223 4.60 -15.21 20.28
CA ILE A 223 3.19 -14.77 20.13
C ILE A 223 3.07 -13.74 19.00
N SER A 224 4.01 -12.79 18.92
CA SER A 224 4.07 -11.81 17.82
C SER A 224 4.22 -12.51 16.46
N ALA A 225 5.08 -13.53 16.37
CA ALA A 225 5.27 -14.33 15.16
C ALA A 225 3.99 -15.10 14.78
N ALA A 226 3.32 -15.72 15.74
CA ALA A 226 2.05 -16.40 15.52
C ALA A 226 0.97 -15.43 15.01
N ALA A 227 0.87 -14.23 15.59
CA ALA A 227 -0.06 -13.19 15.14
C ALA A 227 0.22 -12.76 13.70
N SER A 228 1.50 -12.58 13.32
CA SER A 228 1.90 -12.25 11.96
C SER A 228 1.53 -13.36 10.97
N VAL A 229 1.74 -14.64 11.33
CA VAL A 229 1.36 -15.80 10.52
C VAL A 229 -0.16 -15.86 10.32
N VAL A 230 -0.94 -15.70 11.39
CA VAL A 230 -2.40 -15.66 11.31
C VAL A 230 -2.86 -14.54 10.38
N GLY A 231 -2.26 -13.36 10.49
CA GLY A 231 -2.55 -12.23 9.60
C GLY A 231 -2.27 -12.56 8.14
N LEU A 232 -1.10 -13.14 7.84
CA LEU A 232 -0.71 -13.50 6.47
C LEU A 232 -1.66 -14.57 5.91
N VAL A 233 -1.97 -15.60 6.68
CA VAL A 233 -2.92 -16.65 6.28
C VAL A 233 -4.30 -16.04 6.02
N ALA A 234 -4.79 -15.14 6.88
CA ALA A 234 -6.06 -14.46 6.67
C ALA A 234 -6.09 -13.67 5.37
N LEU A 235 -5.03 -12.90 5.08
CA LEU A 235 -4.89 -12.19 3.81
C LEU A 235 -4.96 -13.16 2.62
N LEU A 236 -4.19 -14.26 2.68
CA LEU A 236 -4.13 -15.22 1.58
C LEU A 236 -5.46 -15.96 1.38
N LEU A 237 -6.19 -16.30 2.43
CA LEU A 237 -7.54 -16.88 2.35
C LEU A 237 -8.54 -15.90 1.71
N GLY A 238 -8.36 -14.60 1.94
CA GLY A 238 -9.14 -13.52 1.35
C GLY A 238 -8.92 -13.32 -0.16
N THR A 239 -7.83 -13.85 -0.73
CA THR A 239 -7.38 -13.59 -2.12
C THR A 239 -8.47 -13.73 -3.18
N ARG A 240 -9.33 -14.74 -3.05
CA ARG A 240 -10.39 -15.03 -4.03
C ARG A 240 -11.55 -14.02 -3.98
N TYR A 241 -11.68 -13.32 -2.86
CA TYR A 241 -12.74 -12.34 -2.60
C TYR A 241 -12.30 -10.91 -2.89
N TYR A 242 -10.99 -10.63 -2.82
CA TYR A 242 -10.50 -9.28 -3.04
C TYR A 242 -10.71 -8.81 -4.48
N ARG A 243 -11.21 -7.59 -4.59
CA ARG A 243 -11.18 -6.80 -5.82
C ARG A 243 -9.77 -6.26 -6.00
N ARG A 244 -9.18 -6.49 -7.17
CA ARG A 244 -7.86 -5.97 -7.55
C ARG A 244 -8.07 -4.78 -8.48
N SER A 245 -7.89 -3.57 -7.95
CA SER A 245 -7.90 -2.35 -8.75
C SER A 245 -6.71 -2.33 -9.72
N ALA A 246 -6.92 -1.78 -10.91
CA ALA A 246 -5.84 -1.54 -11.87
C ALA A 246 -4.85 -0.50 -11.31
N VAL A 247 -3.58 -0.63 -11.70
CA VAL A 247 -2.50 0.28 -11.31
C VAL A 247 -2.82 1.69 -11.83
N ARG A 248 -2.94 2.68 -10.93
CA ARG A 248 -3.33 4.06 -11.28
C ARG A 248 -2.16 4.96 -11.70
N GLY A 249 -0.92 4.48 -11.58
CA GLY A 249 0.29 5.26 -11.81
C GLY A 249 0.62 6.15 -10.60
N SER A 250 1.91 6.27 -10.27
CA SER A 250 2.34 7.10 -9.13
C SER A 250 2.66 8.54 -9.55
N PRO A 251 2.12 9.59 -8.90
CA PRO A 251 2.45 10.98 -9.19
C PRO A 251 3.94 11.29 -8.99
N PHE A 252 4.61 10.55 -8.10
CA PHE A 252 6.05 10.67 -7.86
C PHE A 252 6.89 10.27 -9.08
N THR A 253 6.40 9.33 -9.91
CA THR A 253 7.09 9.00 -11.16
C THR A 253 7.03 10.16 -12.16
N GLY A 254 5.94 10.92 -12.17
CA GLY A 254 5.82 12.16 -12.94
C GLY A 254 6.82 13.22 -12.46
N LEU A 255 6.87 13.47 -11.14
CA LEU A 255 7.84 14.39 -10.53
C LEU A 255 9.29 13.99 -10.83
N ALA A 256 9.62 12.71 -10.69
CA ALA A 256 10.95 12.20 -11.00
C ALA A 256 11.31 12.38 -12.49
N ARG A 257 10.36 12.10 -13.40
CA ARG A 257 10.56 12.35 -14.84
C ARG A 257 10.82 13.82 -15.13
N VAL A 258 10.07 14.75 -14.50
CA VAL A 258 10.27 16.19 -14.66
C VAL A 258 11.63 16.62 -14.10
N ALA A 259 12.02 16.15 -12.92
CA ALA A 259 13.33 16.47 -12.33
C ALA A 259 14.49 15.95 -13.20
N VAL A 260 14.40 14.71 -13.69
CA VAL A 260 15.38 14.12 -14.60
C VAL A 260 15.42 14.87 -15.93
N ALA A 261 14.26 15.25 -16.48
CA ALA A 261 14.18 16.02 -17.71
C ALA A 261 14.77 17.43 -17.54
N ALA A 262 14.50 18.11 -16.42
CA ALA A 262 15.05 19.42 -16.09
C ALA A 262 16.58 19.34 -15.91
N ALA A 263 17.09 18.34 -15.19
CA ALA A 263 18.53 18.12 -15.03
C ALA A 263 19.23 17.81 -16.36
N ARG A 264 18.63 16.96 -17.22
CA ARG A 264 19.17 16.64 -18.55
C ARG A 264 19.13 17.84 -19.50
N LYS A 265 18.11 18.69 -19.38
CA LYS A 265 17.92 19.88 -20.23
C LYS A 265 18.44 21.17 -19.58
N TRP A 266 19.22 21.09 -18.50
CA TRP A 266 19.68 22.27 -17.76
C TRP A 266 20.60 23.18 -18.60
N LYS A 267 21.24 22.65 -19.64
CA LYS A 267 22.08 23.42 -20.58
C LYS A 267 21.35 23.84 -21.86
N VAL A 268 20.04 23.60 -21.96
CA VAL A 268 19.27 24.01 -23.14
C VAL A 268 18.96 25.50 -23.01
N ASN A 269 19.52 26.30 -23.91
CA ASN A 269 19.14 27.70 -24.04
C ASN A 269 17.70 27.75 -24.56
N VAL A 270 16.79 28.25 -23.74
CA VAL A 270 15.41 28.52 -24.15
C VAL A 270 15.43 29.78 -25.03
N PRO A 271 15.05 29.72 -26.31
CA PRO A 271 14.99 30.91 -27.14
C PRO A 271 13.93 31.88 -26.58
N THR A 272 14.34 33.11 -26.29
CA THR A 272 13.50 34.19 -25.74
C THR A 272 12.46 34.71 -26.73
N SER A 273 12.54 34.31 -28.01
CA SER A 273 11.77 34.89 -29.11
C SER A 273 11.07 33.82 -29.91
N GLY A 274 9.81 33.56 -29.56
CA GLY A 274 8.89 32.65 -30.24
C GLY A 274 7.90 32.09 -29.22
N GLU A 275 6.60 32.35 -29.41
CA GLU A 275 5.49 31.95 -28.53
C GLU A 275 5.80 30.68 -27.71
N LEU A 276 5.87 30.80 -26.38
CA LEU A 276 5.82 29.64 -25.51
C LEU A 276 4.45 28.97 -25.68
N LYS A 277 4.36 27.99 -26.58
CA LYS A 277 3.20 27.09 -26.69
C LYS A 277 3.20 26.17 -25.48
N PHE A 278 2.50 26.58 -24.43
CA PHE A 278 2.13 25.68 -23.34
C PHE A 278 1.18 24.63 -23.90
N TYR A 279 1.61 23.36 -23.95
CA TYR A 279 0.74 22.24 -24.25
C TYR A 279 -0.20 22.01 -23.07
N HIS A 280 -1.27 22.81 -22.98
CA HIS A 280 -2.43 22.42 -22.22
C HIS A 280 -3.10 21.27 -22.96
N GLY A 281 -3.02 20.06 -22.40
CA GLY A 281 -3.81 18.92 -22.88
C GLY A 281 -5.28 19.33 -22.94
N GLN A 282 -5.80 19.51 -24.14
CA GLN A 282 -7.16 19.96 -24.37
C GLN A 282 -8.11 18.90 -23.81
N ARG A 283 -8.76 19.20 -22.68
CA ARG A 283 -9.89 18.42 -22.18
C ARG A 283 -10.92 18.41 -23.31
N ARG A 284 -11.16 17.25 -23.91
CA ARG A 284 -12.30 17.02 -24.80
C ARG A 284 -13.58 17.38 -24.05
N ARG A 285 -14.05 18.61 -24.25
CA ARG A 285 -15.39 19.06 -23.89
C ARG A 285 -16.19 18.95 -25.18
N GLY A 286 -17.15 18.04 -25.18
CA GLY A 286 -18.01 17.81 -26.34
C GLY A 286 -18.83 19.06 -26.65
N ASP A 287 -18.91 19.30 -27.96
CA ASP A 287 -20.01 19.86 -28.74
C ASP A 287 -20.45 21.32 -28.54
N GLY A 288 -20.61 22.01 -29.67
CA GLY A 288 -21.07 23.39 -29.78
C GLY A 288 -20.36 24.17 -30.88
N ASP A 289 -21.03 24.29 -32.03
CA ASP A 289 -20.72 25.04 -33.26
C ASP A 289 -19.86 26.31 -33.11
N ASP A 290 -18.91 26.49 -34.04
CA ASP A 290 -18.85 27.66 -34.93
C ASP A 290 -17.75 27.53 -36.00
N LYS A 291 -18.14 27.79 -37.26
CA LYS A 291 -17.26 27.85 -38.44
C LYS A 291 -16.50 29.18 -38.48
N ALA A 292 -15.18 29.15 -38.75
CA ALA A 292 -14.52 29.93 -39.82
C ALA A 292 -12.99 29.77 -39.81
N GLY A 293 -12.39 29.54 -40.99
CA GLY A 293 -11.12 30.19 -41.36
C GLY A 293 -9.80 29.39 -41.31
N ASN A 294 -9.50 28.75 -42.44
CA ASN A 294 -8.19 28.73 -43.14
C ASN A 294 -6.95 28.00 -42.56
N SER A 295 -6.66 26.85 -43.19
CA SER A 295 -5.39 26.24 -43.66
C SER A 295 -4.03 26.40 -42.94
N ASP A 296 -3.35 25.24 -42.90
CA ASP A 296 -1.90 24.97 -42.82
C ASP A 296 -1.26 24.77 -41.44
N THR A 297 -1.31 23.53 -40.95
CA THR A 297 -0.13 22.64 -40.76
C THR A 297 -0.51 21.41 -39.94
N ASP A 298 -0.99 20.36 -40.60
CA ASP A 298 -1.06 19.01 -40.01
C ASP A 298 0.36 18.43 -39.93
N LEU A 299 1.04 18.65 -38.81
CA LEU A 299 2.20 17.86 -38.41
C LEU A 299 1.74 16.85 -37.35
N ALA A 300 1.65 15.59 -37.78
CA ALA A 300 1.33 14.45 -36.93
C ALA A 300 2.25 14.40 -35.68
N PRO A 301 1.75 13.97 -34.51
CA PRO A 301 2.57 13.81 -33.32
C PRO A 301 3.67 12.79 -33.60
N SER A 302 4.93 13.13 -33.29
CA SER A 302 6.01 12.16 -33.37
C SER A 302 5.86 11.12 -32.27
N ASP A 303 5.95 9.84 -32.66
CA ASP A 303 5.88 8.63 -31.83
C ASP A 303 7.08 8.46 -30.87
N SER A 304 7.63 9.56 -30.34
CA SER A 304 8.84 9.55 -29.52
C SER A 304 8.60 9.19 -28.03
N PHE A 305 7.39 8.79 -27.63
CA PHE A 305 7.12 8.38 -26.25
C PHE A 305 6.24 7.13 -26.21
N ARG A 306 6.85 5.99 -26.50
CA ARG A 306 6.47 4.69 -25.94
C ARG A 306 7.61 4.18 -25.08
#